data_AF-A0A6L6FHU0-F1
#
_entry.id   AF-A0A6L6FHU0-F1
#
_cell.length_a   1.000
_cell.length_b   1.000
_cell.length_c   1.000
_cell.angle_alpha   90.00
_cell.angle_beta   90.00
_cell.angle_gamma   90.00
#
_symmetry.space_group_name_H-M   'P 1'
#
loop_
_entity.id
_entity.type
_entity.pdbx_description
1 polymer ?
#
loop_
_entity_poly.entity_id
_entity_poly.type
_entity_poly.pdbx_seq_one_letter_code
_entity_poly.pdbx_strand_id
1 'polypeptide(L)'
;MSVNPKDFLTLAKSNISANSGEMEYRNCISRAYYSLYHSACNSLEHCPPTTHQGVISYLLSPSERKKEKTDQMTLMSVGAVLKQQIIKRHMADYELEKDIHRSEAESSLMAVEKTIKKLDS
;
A
#
# COMPACT_ATOMS: atom_id res chain seq x y z
N MET A 1 19.27 9.30 -9.07
CA MET A 1 17.85 9.63 -9.33
C MET A 1 17.03 9.24 -8.13
N SER A 2 16.15 10.10 -7.65
CA SER A 2 15.25 9.80 -6.52
C SER A 2 14.07 8.94 -6.99
N VAL A 3 13.70 7.95 -6.18
CA VAL A 3 12.55 7.08 -6.42
C VAL A 3 11.29 7.73 -5.84
N ASN A 4 10.15 7.58 -6.51
CA ASN A 4 8.84 8.09 -6.07
C ASN A 4 7.82 6.93 -5.90
N PRO A 5 6.67 7.16 -5.24
CA PRO A 5 5.67 6.11 -5.00
C PRO A 5 5.20 5.38 -6.26
N LYS A 6 5.10 6.07 -7.40
CA LYS A 6 4.64 5.49 -8.67
C LYS A 6 5.64 4.50 -9.25
N ASP A 7 6.93 4.63 -8.94
CA ASP A 7 7.96 3.69 -9.38
C ASP A 7 7.74 2.31 -8.72
N PHE A 8 7.39 2.29 -7.43
CA PHE A 8 6.98 1.07 -6.74
C PHE A 8 5.75 0.43 -7.39
N LEU A 9 4.74 1.23 -7.75
CA LEU A 9 3.53 0.72 -8.40
C LEU A 9 3.84 0.12 -9.78
N THR A 10 4.70 0.79 -10.54
CA THR A 10 5.11 0.35 -11.88
C THR A 10 5.84 -0.99 -11.80
N LEU A 11 6.77 -1.13 -10.84
CA LEU A 11 7.44 -2.39 -10.59
C LEU A 11 6.46 -3.49 -10.13
N ALA A 12 5.52 -3.16 -9.24
CA ALA A 12 4.50 -4.10 -8.79
C ALA A 12 3.67 -4.66 -9.97
N LYS A 13 3.28 -3.80 -10.91
CA LYS A 13 2.58 -4.20 -12.14
C LYS A 13 3.42 -5.14 -13.00
N SER A 14 4.70 -4.82 -13.19
CA SER A 14 5.59 -5.62 -14.04
C SER A 14 5.82 -7.05 -13.50
N ASN A 15 5.62 -7.25 -12.20
CA ASN A 15 5.71 -8.57 -11.58
C ASN A 15 4.50 -9.47 -11.85
N ILE A 16 3.43 -8.96 -12.49
CA ILE A 16 2.28 -9.77 -12.94
C ILE A 16 2.36 -9.94 -14.46
N SER A 17 2.96 -11.05 -14.88
CA SER A 17 3.13 -11.44 -16.28
C SER A 17 2.71 -12.90 -16.50
N ALA A 18 2.63 -13.34 -17.76
CA ALA A 18 2.31 -14.72 -18.09
C ALA A 18 3.33 -15.74 -17.54
N ASN A 19 4.58 -15.32 -17.36
CA ASN A 19 5.68 -16.16 -16.88
C ASN A 19 6.06 -15.90 -15.42
N SER A 20 5.27 -15.09 -14.69
CA SER A 20 5.54 -14.79 -13.30
C SER A 20 5.32 -16.03 -12.42
N GLY A 21 6.24 -16.23 -11.48
CA GLY A 21 6.14 -17.24 -10.44
C GLY A 21 5.81 -16.63 -9.08
N GLU A 22 5.89 -17.49 -8.08
CA GLU A 22 5.62 -17.20 -6.68
C GLU A 22 6.43 -15.99 -6.15
N MET A 23 7.72 -15.93 -6.49
CA MET A 23 8.60 -14.84 -6.08
C MET A 23 8.19 -13.49 -6.66
N GLU A 24 7.75 -13.43 -7.92
CA GLU A 24 7.23 -12.21 -8.50
C GLU A 24 5.91 -11.80 -7.83
N TYR A 25 5.04 -12.75 -7.46
CA TYR A 25 3.80 -12.45 -6.73
C TYR A 25 4.06 -11.85 -5.35
N ARG A 26 5.03 -12.40 -4.60
CA ARG A 26 5.50 -11.81 -3.33
C ARG A 26 5.97 -10.37 -3.54
N ASN A 27 6.84 -10.16 -4.52
CA ASN A 27 7.37 -8.84 -4.83
C ASN A 27 6.27 -7.86 -5.28
N CYS A 28 5.28 -8.32 -6.05
CA CYS A 28 4.12 -7.51 -6.43
C CYS A 28 3.40 -6.95 -5.20
N ILE A 29 3.05 -7.81 -4.24
CA ILE A 29 2.37 -7.41 -3.00
C ILE A 29 3.21 -6.38 -2.23
N SER A 30 4.49 -6.66 -2.03
CA SER A 30 5.37 -5.80 -1.23
C SER A 30 5.59 -4.45 -1.90
N ARG A 31 5.82 -4.42 -3.22
CA ARG A 31 5.97 -3.15 -3.96
C ARG A 31 4.66 -2.36 -4.01
N ALA A 32 3.51 -3.03 -4.18
CA ALA A 32 2.20 -2.36 -4.13
C ALA A 32 1.95 -1.72 -2.76
N TYR A 33 2.29 -2.41 -1.66
CA TYR A 33 2.21 -1.84 -0.32
C TYR A 33 3.07 -0.57 -0.17
N TYR A 34 4.34 -0.62 -0.58
CA TYR A 34 5.24 0.54 -0.46
C TYR A 34 4.76 1.73 -1.31
N SER A 35 4.20 1.47 -2.49
CA SER A 35 3.56 2.51 -3.29
C SER A 35 2.45 3.23 -2.50
N LEU A 36 1.48 2.47 -1.96
CA LEU A 36 0.38 3.07 -1.19
C LEU A 36 0.89 3.80 0.06
N TYR A 37 1.85 3.20 0.76
CA TYR A 37 2.42 3.79 1.98
C TYR A 37 3.07 5.14 1.70
N HIS A 38 3.94 5.22 0.68
CA HIS A 38 4.62 6.47 0.36
C HIS A 38 3.67 7.50 -0.28
N SER A 39 2.67 7.08 -1.07
CA SER A 39 1.61 7.99 -1.54
C SER A 39 0.83 8.58 -0.37
N ALA A 40 0.46 7.76 0.63
CA ALA A 40 -0.20 8.24 1.83
C ALA A 40 0.68 9.23 2.60
N CYS A 41 1.95 8.89 2.85
CA CYS A 41 2.88 9.80 3.54
C CYS A 41 3.02 11.15 2.81
N ASN A 42 3.08 11.13 1.48
CA ASN A 42 3.17 12.36 0.69
C ASN A 42 1.89 13.22 0.74
N SER A 43 0.73 12.62 1.01
CA SER A 43 -0.55 13.34 1.12
C SER A 43 -0.82 13.93 2.51
N LEU A 44 -0.07 13.52 3.53
CA LEU A 44 -0.30 13.90 4.92
C LEU A 44 0.59 15.11 5.28
N GLU A 45 -0.02 16.20 5.70
CA GLU A 45 0.68 17.41 6.13
C GLU A 45 1.00 17.40 7.63
N HIS A 46 0.17 16.75 8.45
CA HIS A 46 0.22 16.84 9.92
C HIS A 46 0.59 15.53 10.61
N CYS A 47 0.76 14.44 9.86
CA CYS A 47 1.21 13.17 10.42
C CYS A 47 2.66 13.30 10.92
N PRO A 48 2.93 13.08 12.22
CA PRO A 48 4.28 13.15 12.74
C PRO A 48 5.13 11.98 12.19
N PRO A 49 6.47 12.13 12.15
CA PRO A 49 7.37 11.04 11.83
C PRO A 49 7.09 9.82 12.72
N THR A 50 6.82 8.68 12.12
CA THR A 50 6.38 7.49 12.85
C THR A 50 6.63 6.21 12.05
N THR A 51 6.26 5.06 12.63
CA THR A 51 6.36 3.76 11.98
C THR A 51 5.24 3.54 10.96
N HIS A 52 5.37 2.49 10.14
CA HIS A 52 4.30 2.04 9.25
C HIS A 52 2.96 1.83 9.98
N GLN A 53 3.00 1.22 11.17
CA GLN A 53 1.82 1.02 12.00
C GLN A 53 1.28 2.32 12.59
N GLY A 54 2.17 3.28 12.88
CA GLY A 54 1.81 4.63 13.31
C GLY A 54 1.01 5.38 12.25
N VAL A 55 1.45 5.35 10.98
CA VAL A 55 0.72 5.97 9.85
C VAL A 55 -0.67 5.35 9.68
N ILE A 56 -0.77 4.01 9.77
CA ILE A 56 -2.07 3.32 9.73
C ILE A 56 -2.98 3.79 10.87
N SER A 57 -2.45 3.88 12.09
CA SER A 57 -3.21 4.28 13.27
C SER A 57 -3.67 5.74 13.17
N TYR A 58 -2.80 6.62 12.67
CA TYR A 58 -3.10 8.02 12.36
C TYR A 58 -4.26 8.13 11.37
N LEU A 59 -4.14 7.44 10.22
CA LEU A 59 -5.18 7.40 9.19
C LEU A 59 -6.48 6.77 9.66
N LEU A 60 -6.48 5.93 10.69
CA LEU A 60 -7.70 5.33 11.24
C LEU A 60 -8.30 6.14 12.39
N SER A 61 -7.60 7.15 12.91
CA SER A 61 -8.08 8.02 13.97
C SER A 61 -8.91 9.19 13.42
N PRO A 62 -10.20 9.31 13.78
CA PRO A 62 -11.02 10.43 13.34
C PRO A 62 -10.51 11.79 13.82
N SER A 63 -9.89 11.87 15.00
CA SER A 63 -9.35 13.13 15.53
C SER A 63 -8.10 13.58 14.78
N GLU A 64 -7.27 12.64 14.32
CA GLU A 64 -6.07 12.94 13.55
C GLU A 64 -6.39 13.30 12.10
N ARG A 65 -7.24 12.50 11.43
CA ARG A 65 -7.65 12.79 10.04
C ARG A 65 -8.28 14.16 9.86
N LYS A 66 -8.97 14.70 10.88
CA LYS A 66 -9.57 16.05 10.85
C LYS A 66 -8.55 17.17 10.70
N LYS A 67 -7.26 16.91 10.97
CA LYS A 67 -6.17 17.87 10.82
C LYS A 67 -5.72 18.00 9.36
N GLU A 68 -6.03 17.00 8.54
CA GLU A 68 -5.61 16.97 7.13
C GLU A 68 -6.63 17.65 6.21
N LYS A 69 -6.14 18.17 5.09
CA LYS A 69 -6.99 18.77 4.05
C LYS A 69 -7.70 17.74 3.19
N THR A 70 -7.08 16.57 3.02
CA THR A 70 -7.67 15.46 2.26
C THR A 70 -8.95 14.99 2.93
N ASP A 71 -9.95 14.65 2.12
CA ASP A 71 -11.23 14.16 2.61
C ASP A 71 -11.08 12.99 3.62
N GLN A 72 -11.84 13.06 4.71
CA GLN A 72 -11.74 12.10 5.82
C GLN A 72 -12.13 10.68 5.40
N MET A 73 -13.09 10.52 4.48
CA MET A 73 -13.51 9.21 4.00
C MET A 73 -12.43 8.61 3.09
N THR A 74 -11.78 9.43 2.26
CA THR A 74 -10.60 9.03 1.48
C THR A 74 -9.48 8.57 2.40
N LEU A 75 -9.09 9.36 3.40
CA LEU A 75 -8.03 8.98 4.35
C LEU A 75 -8.38 7.72 5.16
N MET A 76 -9.64 7.57 5.57
CA MET A 76 -10.11 6.35 6.21
C MET A 76 -9.96 5.12 5.31
N SER A 77 -10.34 5.26 4.04
CA SER A 77 -10.18 4.20 3.04
C SER A 77 -8.70 3.83 2.85
N VAL A 78 -7.80 4.83 2.81
CA VAL A 78 -6.36 4.60 2.71
C VAL A 78 -5.85 3.82 3.93
N GLY A 79 -6.21 4.26 5.15
CA GLY A 79 -5.81 3.57 6.38
C GLY A 79 -6.31 2.13 6.46
N ALA A 80 -7.56 1.88 6.06
CA ALA A 80 -8.13 0.53 6.04
C ALA A 80 -7.40 -0.39 5.06
N VAL A 81 -7.11 0.10 3.85
CA VAL A 81 -6.38 -0.68 2.84
C VAL A 81 -4.94 -0.89 3.27
N LEU A 82 -4.24 0.11 3.81
CA LEU A 82 -2.89 -0.07 4.35
C LEU A 82 -2.82 -1.13 5.45
N LYS A 83 -3.82 -1.15 6.35
CA LYS A 83 -3.93 -2.17 7.40
C LYS A 83 -4.07 -3.58 6.84
N GLN A 84 -4.81 -3.75 5.75
CA GLN A 84 -4.91 -5.05 5.07
C GLN A 84 -3.61 -5.40 4.34
N GLN A 85 -3.03 -4.44 3.64
CA GLN A 85 -1.85 -4.65 2.80
C GLN A 85 -0.58 -4.90 3.62
N ILE A 86 -0.43 -4.34 4.82
CA ILE A 86 0.73 -4.62 5.68
C ILE A 86 0.75 -6.09 6.16
N ILE A 87 -0.42 -6.68 6.39
CA ILE A 87 -0.56 -8.09 6.75
C ILE A 87 -0.15 -8.95 5.55
N LYS A 88 -0.69 -8.65 4.36
CA LYS A 88 -0.32 -9.35 3.12
C LYS A 88 1.17 -9.23 2.80
N ARG A 89 1.75 -8.03 2.96
CA ARG A 89 3.20 -7.83 2.84
C ARG A 89 3.96 -8.72 3.82
N HIS A 90 3.55 -8.79 5.09
CA HIS A 90 4.22 -9.64 6.06
C HIS A 90 4.21 -11.11 5.61
N MET A 91 3.06 -11.60 5.14
CA MET A 91 2.94 -12.94 4.59
C MET A 91 3.88 -13.14 3.39
N ALA A 92 3.87 -12.20 2.44
CA ALA A 92 4.71 -12.25 1.25
C ALA A 92 6.22 -12.20 1.57
N ASP A 93 6.64 -11.35 2.50
CA ASP A 93 8.07 -11.11 2.77
C ASP A 93 8.69 -12.11 3.76
N TYR A 94 7.90 -12.65 4.71
CA TYR A 94 8.46 -13.40 5.85
C TYR A 94 7.96 -14.84 5.97
N GLU A 95 6.77 -15.17 5.44
CA GLU A 95 6.21 -16.52 5.56
C GLU A 95 6.63 -17.37 4.35
N LEU A 96 7.88 -17.87 4.39
CA LEU A 96 8.49 -18.60 3.28
C LEU A 96 7.89 -20.00 3.05
N GLU A 97 7.28 -20.58 4.07
CA GLU A 97 6.64 -21.90 4.01
C GLU A 97 5.20 -21.87 3.44
N LYS A 98 4.69 -20.69 3.09
CA LYS A 98 3.34 -20.51 2.55
C LYS A 98 3.41 -20.01 1.13
N ASP A 99 2.68 -20.64 0.22
CA ASP A 99 2.62 -20.18 -1.16
C ASP A 99 1.81 -18.88 -1.28
N ILE A 100 2.31 -17.94 -2.07
CA ILE A 100 1.56 -16.78 -2.53
C ILE A 100 1.09 -17.01 -3.96
N HIS A 101 -0.22 -16.94 -4.17
CA HIS A 101 -0.79 -17.16 -5.49
C HIS A 101 -0.97 -15.85 -6.28
N ARG A 102 -1.02 -15.99 -7.61
CA ARG A 102 -1.26 -14.88 -8.54
C ARG A 102 -2.49 -14.04 -8.18
N SER A 103 -3.59 -14.70 -7.81
CA SER A 103 -4.85 -14.03 -7.44
C SER A 103 -4.70 -13.12 -6.22
N GLU A 104 -3.84 -13.49 -5.26
CA GLU A 104 -3.57 -12.68 -4.08
C GLU A 104 -2.80 -11.41 -4.46
N ALA A 105 -1.78 -11.55 -5.30
CA ALA A 105 -1.00 -10.43 -5.81
C ALA A 105 -1.85 -9.48 -6.67
N GLU A 106 -2.65 -10.00 -7.59
CA GLU A 106 -3.58 -9.22 -8.41
C GLU A 106 -4.62 -8.48 -7.55
N SER A 107 -5.18 -9.15 -6.53
CA SER A 107 -6.12 -8.52 -5.60
C SER A 107 -5.48 -7.37 -4.80
N SER A 108 -4.22 -7.53 -4.38
CA SER A 108 -3.47 -6.49 -3.69
C SER A 108 -3.16 -5.31 -4.59
N LEU A 109 -2.70 -5.57 -5.81
CA LEU A 109 -2.42 -4.54 -6.80
C LEU A 109 -3.67 -3.72 -7.13
N MET A 110 -4.79 -4.39 -7.40
CA MET A 110 -6.06 -3.73 -7.71
C MET A 110 -6.56 -2.86 -6.54
N ALA A 111 -6.48 -3.37 -5.31
CA ALA A 111 -6.89 -2.62 -4.12
C ALA A 111 -6.03 -1.36 -3.91
N VAL A 112 -4.71 -1.49 -4.09
CA VAL A 112 -3.76 -0.38 -4.00
C VAL A 112 -4.03 0.66 -5.08
N GLU A 113 -4.14 0.26 -6.35
CA GLU A 113 -4.38 1.17 -7.46
C GLU A 113 -5.65 1.99 -7.30
N LYS A 114 -6.75 1.31 -6.94
CA LYS A 114 -8.04 1.98 -6.69
C LYS A 114 -7.93 2.99 -5.55
N THR A 115 -7.15 2.67 -4.53
CA THR A 115 -6.99 3.54 -3.35
C THR A 115 -6.11 4.74 -3.65
N ILE A 116 -5.00 4.56 -4.38
CA ILE A 116 -4.14 5.65 -4.85
C ILE A 116 -4.94 6.58 -5.77
N LYS A 117 -5.72 6.03 -6.72
CA LYS A 117 -6.55 6.85 -7.61
C LYS A 117 -7.53 7.75 -6.84
N LYS A 118 -8.12 7.24 -5.76
CA LYS A 118 -8.99 8.03 -4.88
C LYS A 118 -8.23 9.10 -4.09
N LEU A 119 -6.99 8.83 -3.71
CA LEU A 119 -6.15 9.77 -2.99
C LEU A 119 -5.67 10.92 -3.88
N ASP A 120 -5.49 10.65 -5.18
CA ASP A 120 -5.09 11.63 -6.20
C ASP A 120 -6.27 12.44 -6.78
N SER A 121 -7.52 12.12 -6.42
CA SER A 121 -8.75 12.78 -6.91
C SER A 121 -9.17 13.92 -6.00
#